data_AF-A0A6A5HJV0-F1
#
_entry.id   AF-A0A6A5HJV0-F1
#
_cell.length_a   1.000
_cell.length_b   1.000
_cell.length_c   1.000
_cell.angle_alpha   90.00
_cell.angle_beta   90.00
_cell.angle_gamma   90.00
#
_symmetry.space_group_name_H-M   'P 1'
#
loop_
_entity.id
_entity.type
_entity.pdbx_description
1 polymer ?
#
loop_
_entity_poly.entity_id
_entity_poly.type
_entity_poly.pdbx_seq_one_letter_code
_entity_poly.pdbx_strand_id
1 'polypeptide(L)'
;MDLCVDFLTSDEENVAPVNNDKDNLVSEVTQETAENKTENQDTSRNQIVEKMLEEVLEKQKDFETSLVDELRSVKSELQLIRDNLKPNTVTASVPVKRDIENTADSDSKNESATMTTTGKYFVLKHAFKNVSSLKENVDQWSEAEEHFGIEWY
;
A
#
# COMPACT_ATOMS: atom_id res chain seq x y z
N MET A 1 39.11 41.18 -4.61
CA MET A 1 40.10 40.71 -5.60
C MET A 1 39.52 41.05 -6.95
N ASP A 2 39.98 42.16 -7.51
CA ASP A 2 39.80 42.51 -8.91
C ASP A 2 40.45 41.45 -9.80
N LEU A 3 39.87 41.18 -10.97
CA LEU A 3 40.60 41.27 -12.23
C LEU A 3 39.65 41.18 -13.43
N CYS A 4 39.98 42.02 -14.40
CA CYS A 4 39.21 42.44 -15.55
C CYS A 4 39.02 41.35 -16.63
N VAL A 5 37.99 41.61 -17.43
CA VAL A 5 37.78 41.10 -18.79
C VAL A 5 38.60 41.97 -19.75
N ASP A 6 39.25 41.36 -20.75
CA ASP A 6 39.59 41.89 -22.10
C ASP A 6 40.00 40.63 -22.92
N PHE A 7 39.27 40.10 -23.90
CA PHE A 7 38.91 40.56 -25.26
C PHE A 7 40.11 40.80 -26.23
N LEU A 8 39.90 40.39 -27.50
CA LEU A 8 40.67 40.60 -28.75
C LEU A 8 41.47 39.38 -29.28
N THR A 9 40.91 38.60 -30.24
CA THR A 9 40.94 38.70 -31.74
C THR A 9 42.21 38.08 -32.36
N SER A 10 42.09 36.95 -33.08
CA SER A 10 41.92 36.81 -34.54
C SER A 10 43.13 37.27 -35.34
N ASP A 11 43.84 36.32 -35.98
CA ASP A 11 44.57 36.53 -37.26
C ASP A 11 44.73 35.18 -38.00
N GLU A 12 44.38 35.21 -39.28
CA GLU A 12 44.44 34.17 -40.32
C GLU A 12 45.81 34.10 -41.03
N GLU A 13 45.94 33.16 -41.99
CA GLU A 13 46.93 33.04 -43.09
C GLU A 13 48.22 32.20 -42.81
N ASN A 14 48.74 31.29 -43.66
CA ASN A 14 48.53 30.90 -45.07
C ASN A 14 49.51 29.73 -45.46
N VAL A 15 49.01 28.68 -46.17
CA VAL A 15 49.59 27.75 -47.20
C VAL A 15 50.96 27.04 -46.95
N ALA A 16 51.05 25.72 -46.72
CA ALA A 16 50.99 24.49 -47.60
C ALA A 16 52.39 23.90 -47.93
N PRO A 17 52.53 22.78 -48.67
CA PRO A 17 52.44 21.38 -48.23
C PRO A 17 53.76 20.60 -48.46
N VAL A 18 53.97 19.47 -47.77
CA VAL A 18 54.98 18.47 -48.22
C VAL A 18 54.35 17.09 -48.23
N ASN A 19 53.93 16.71 -49.43
CA ASN A 19 53.64 15.33 -49.81
C ASN A 19 54.92 14.49 -49.70
N ASN A 20 54.80 13.27 -49.20
CA ASN A 20 55.54 12.17 -49.79
C ASN A 20 54.70 10.90 -49.64
N ASP A 21 53.95 10.58 -50.70
CA ASP A 21 53.43 9.25 -50.94
C ASP A 21 54.61 8.30 -51.17
N LYS A 22 54.59 7.16 -50.48
CA LYS A 22 55.18 5.93 -51.01
C LYS A 22 54.42 4.73 -50.47
N ASP A 23 53.61 4.22 -51.37
CA ASP A 23 52.95 2.92 -51.40
C ASP A 23 53.64 1.82 -50.58
N ASN A 24 52.85 1.12 -49.76
CA ASN A 24 52.94 -0.34 -49.77
C ASN A 24 51.57 -0.97 -49.56
N LEU A 25 51.17 -1.72 -50.58
CA LEU A 25 49.96 -2.51 -50.70
C LEU A 25 49.98 -3.72 -49.75
N VAL A 26 48.78 -4.06 -49.27
CA VAL A 26 48.34 -5.40 -48.81
C VAL A 26 48.92 -5.90 -47.48
N SER A 27 48.06 -5.88 -46.47
CA SER A 27 47.87 -7.01 -45.56
C SER A 27 46.41 -7.02 -45.11
N GLU A 28 45.59 -7.66 -45.93
CA GLU A 28 44.37 -8.32 -45.50
C GLU A 28 44.74 -9.27 -44.36
N VAL A 29 44.45 -8.87 -43.12
CA VAL A 29 44.38 -9.77 -41.98
C VAL A 29 43.02 -9.53 -41.34
N THR A 30 42.13 -10.44 -41.71
CA THR A 30 40.85 -10.72 -41.07
C THR A 30 40.97 -10.70 -39.55
N GLN A 31 40.17 -9.85 -38.91
CA GLN A 31 39.79 -10.07 -37.51
C GLN A 31 38.32 -9.68 -37.30
N GLU A 32 37.43 -10.26 -38.11
CA GLU A 32 36.08 -10.60 -37.65
C GLU A 32 36.21 -11.79 -36.69
N THR A 33 36.41 -11.54 -35.40
CA THR A 33 36.10 -12.54 -34.37
C THR A 33 35.77 -11.87 -33.04
N ALA A 34 34.60 -11.22 -32.99
CA ALA A 34 33.97 -10.81 -31.73
C ALA A 34 32.46 -11.10 -31.68
N GLU A 35 31.84 -11.62 -32.74
CA GLU A 35 30.38 -11.80 -32.80
C GLU A 35 29.87 -13.18 -32.33
N ASN A 36 30.72 -14.20 -32.20
CA ASN A 36 30.28 -15.59 -31.90
C ASN A 36 30.35 -15.99 -30.40
N LYS A 37 30.62 -15.06 -29.49
CA LYS A 37 30.70 -15.35 -28.03
C LYS A 37 29.55 -14.77 -27.22
N THR A 38 28.78 -13.85 -27.81
CA THR A 38 27.68 -13.15 -27.15
C THR A 38 26.37 -13.93 -27.26
N GLU A 39 26.11 -14.56 -28.41
CA GLU A 39 24.85 -15.26 -28.72
C GLU A 39 24.54 -16.45 -27.78
N ASN A 40 25.55 -17.22 -27.43
CA ASN A 40 25.49 -18.35 -26.50
C ASN A 40 25.36 -17.90 -25.03
N GLN A 41 25.95 -16.76 -24.67
CA GLN A 41 25.77 -16.16 -23.33
C GLN A 41 24.36 -15.55 -23.17
N ASP A 42 23.86 -14.87 -24.20
CA ASP A 42 22.54 -14.25 -24.19
C ASP A 42 21.43 -15.31 -24.15
N THR A 43 21.61 -16.42 -24.87
CA THR A 43 20.71 -17.59 -24.79
C THR A 43 20.61 -18.13 -23.35
N SER A 44 21.74 -18.25 -22.66
CA SER A 44 21.77 -18.72 -21.27
C SER A 44 21.11 -17.74 -20.30
N ARG A 45 21.33 -16.43 -20.48
CA ARG A 45 20.69 -15.39 -19.65
C ARG A 45 19.17 -15.37 -19.84
N ASN A 46 18.70 -15.52 -21.07
CA ASN A 46 17.27 -15.55 -21.38
C ASN A 46 16.58 -16.75 -20.74
N GLN A 47 17.19 -17.94 -20.78
CA GLN A 47 16.66 -19.13 -20.11
C GLN A 47 16.50 -18.94 -18.59
N ILE A 48 17.43 -18.24 -17.94
CA ILE A 48 17.34 -17.93 -16.50
C ILE A 48 16.15 -17.00 -16.23
N VAL A 49 15.98 -15.96 -17.05
CA VAL A 49 14.87 -15.02 -16.92
C VAL A 49 13.52 -15.69 -17.16
N GLU A 50 13.42 -16.55 -18.17
CA GLU A 50 12.21 -17.33 -18.45
C GLU A 50 11.83 -18.21 -17.25
N LYS A 51 12.80 -18.93 -16.68
CA LYS A 51 12.55 -19.75 -15.48
C LYS A 51 12.08 -18.93 -14.29
N MET A 52 12.70 -17.76 -14.06
CA MET A 52 12.27 -16.86 -12.97
C MET A 52 10.86 -16.32 -13.21
N LEU A 53 10.52 -16.01 -14.47
CA LEU A 53 9.20 -15.53 -14.84
C LEU A 53 8.13 -16.60 -14.62
N GLU A 54 8.41 -17.85 -15.01
CA GLU A 54 7.54 -19.00 -14.78
C GLU A 54 7.26 -19.19 -13.27
N GLU A 55 8.30 -19.12 -12.43
CA GLU A 55 8.18 -19.28 -10.98
C GLU A 55 7.35 -18.15 -10.35
N VAL A 56 7.52 -16.89 -10.82
CA VAL A 56 6.69 -15.76 -10.36
C VAL A 56 5.24 -15.95 -10.79
N LEU A 57 5.00 -16.40 -12.01
CA LEU A 57 3.66 -16.61 -12.55
C LEU A 57 2.90 -17.70 -11.77
N GLU A 58 3.57 -18.80 -11.45
CA GLU A 58 3.01 -19.89 -10.66
C GLU A 58 2.63 -19.41 -9.25
N LYS A 59 3.53 -18.70 -8.57
CA LYS A 59 3.26 -18.09 -7.25
C LYS A 59 2.10 -17.11 -7.27
N GLN A 60 1.98 -16.29 -8.32
CA GLN A 60 0.85 -15.36 -8.48
C GLN A 60 -0.48 -16.11 -8.62
N LYS A 61 -0.50 -17.17 -9.42
CA LYS A 61 -1.70 -17.99 -9.63
C LYS A 61 -2.15 -18.70 -8.35
N ASP A 62 -1.20 -19.26 -7.59
CA ASP A 62 -1.49 -19.91 -6.32
C ASP A 62 -2.05 -18.92 -5.29
N PHE A 63 -1.45 -17.73 -5.21
CA PHE A 63 -1.92 -16.67 -4.32
C PHE A 63 -3.33 -16.19 -4.70
N GLU A 64 -3.60 -15.94 -5.99
CA GLU A 64 -4.92 -15.54 -6.46
C GLU A 64 -5.97 -16.60 -6.14
N THR A 65 -5.65 -17.87 -6.38
CA THR A 65 -6.55 -19.00 -6.09
C THR A 65 -6.85 -19.08 -4.59
N SER A 66 -5.83 -19.01 -3.74
CA SER A 66 -5.98 -19.02 -2.28
C SER A 66 -6.88 -17.88 -1.78
N LEU A 67 -6.64 -16.66 -2.27
CA LEU A 67 -7.40 -15.48 -1.87
C LEU A 67 -8.87 -15.57 -2.31
N VAL A 68 -9.13 -16.07 -3.52
CA VAL A 68 -10.50 -16.28 -4.02
C VAL A 68 -11.25 -17.30 -3.19
N ASP A 69 -10.60 -18.40 -2.80
CA ASP A 69 -11.22 -19.45 -1.99
C ASP A 69 -11.49 -18.99 -0.55
N GLU A 70 -10.57 -18.25 0.07
CA GLU A 70 -10.78 -17.65 1.38
C GLU A 70 -11.94 -16.64 1.36
N LEU A 71 -11.98 -15.74 0.36
CA LEU A 71 -13.10 -14.79 0.22
C LEU A 71 -14.43 -15.51 -0.01
N ARG A 72 -14.43 -16.60 -0.77
CA ARG A 72 -15.62 -17.44 -0.96
C ARG A 72 -16.07 -18.09 0.35
N SER A 73 -15.13 -18.55 1.18
CA SER A 73 -15.40 -19.11 2.50
C SER A 73 -16.03 -18.07 3.42
N VAL A 74 -15.38 -16.92 3.62
CA VAL A 74 -15.87 -15.83 4.47
C VAL A 74 -17.24 -15.33 4.01
N LYS A 75 -17.46 -15.21 2.69
CA LYS A 75 -18.77 -14.84 2.14
C LYS A 75 -19.87 -15.83 2.53
N SER A 76 -19.56 -17.12 2.52
CA SER A 76 -20.52 -18.19 2.87
C SER A 76 -20.86 -18.16 4.36
N GLU A 77 -19.88 -17.93 5.22
CA GLU A 77 -20.09 -17.77 6.67
C GLU A 77 -20.96 -16.55 7.00
N LEU A 78 -20.70 -15.39 6.38
CA LEU A 78 -21.51 -14.19 6.57
C LEU A 78 -22.97 -14.40 6.10
N GLN A 79 -23.16 -15.15 5.01
CA GLN A 79 -24.50 -15.48 4.52
C GLN A 79 -25.24 -16.38 5.51
N LEU A 80 -24.57 -17.39 6.06
CA LEU A 80 -25.13 -18.25 7.11
C LEU A 80 -25.55 -17.44 8.35
N ILE A 81 -24.70 -16.52 8.83
CA ILE A 81 -25.03 -15.67 9.99
C ILE A 81 -26.26 -14.80 9.70
N ARG A 82 -26.33 -14.18 8.51
CA ARG A 82 -27.47 -13.37 8.08
C ARG A 82 -28.77 -14.15 8.10
N ASP A 83 -28.76 -15.37 7.57
CA ASP A 83 -29.95 -16.20 7.49
C ASP A 83 -30.44 -16.64 8.87
N ASN A 84 -29.51 -16.91 9.80
CA ASN A 84 -29.84 -17.24 11.20
C ASN A 84 -30.36 -16.04 12.02
N LEU A 85 -29.87 -14.83 11.73
CA LEU A 85 -30.28 -13.61 12.43
C LEU A 85 -31.57 -12.99 11.89
N LYS A 86 -32.09 -13.50 10.76
CA LYS A 86 -33.37 -13.03 10.22
C LYS A 86 -34.45 -13.30 11.28
N PRO A 87 -35.07 -12.26 11.87
CA PRO A 87 -36.00 -12.47 12.97
C PRO A 87 -37.19 -13.27 12.45
N ASN A 88 -37.38 -14.47 13.00
CA ASN A 88 -38.64 -15.19 12.86
C ASN A 88 -39.69 -14.36 13.61
N THR A 89 -40.45 -13.57 12.85
CA THR A 89 -41.64 -12.88 13.31
C THR A 89 -42.66 -13.94 13.73
N VAL A 90 -42.59 -14.36 14.99
CA VAL A 90 -43.71 -15.02 15.64
C VAL A 90 -44.75 -13.94 15.83
N THR A 91 -45.71 -13.89 14.90
CA THR A 91 -46.97 -13.17 15.07
C THR A 91 -47.71 -13.77 16.26
N ALA A 92 -47.40 -13.27 17.45
CA ALA A 92 -48.23 -13.47 18.62
C ALA A 92 -49.54 -12.73 18.37
N SER A 93 -50.55 -13.45 17.89
CA SER A 93 -51.94 -13.00 17.88
C SER A 93 -52.39 -12.82 19.33
N VAL A 94 -52.15 -11.62 19.88
CA VAL A 94 -52.78 -11.17 21.13
C VAL A 94 -54.17 -10.60 20.77
N PRO A 95 -55.25 -11.05 21.43
CA PRO A 95 -56.59 -10.59 21.11
C PRO A 95 -56.80 -9.14 21.54
N VAL A 96 -57.31 -8.37 20.58
CA VAL A 96 -57.76 -6.99 20.65
C VAL A 96 -58.62 -6.71 21.87
N LYS A 97 -58.21 -5.70 22.66
CA LYS A 97 -59.15 -4.77 23.30
C LYS A 97 -58.74 -3.32 22.97
N ARG A 98 -59.47 -2.79 21.99
CA ARG A 98 -59.99 -1.42 21.84
C ARG A 98 -60.07 -0.63 23.18
N ASP A 99 -59.80 0.66 23.31
CA ASP A 99 -59.75 1.80 22.40
C ASP A 99 -58.78 2.86 22.99
N ILE A 100 -58.14 3.69 22.15
CA ILE A 100 -58.06 5.17 22.29
C ILE A 100 -57.33 5.72 21.06
N GLU A 101 -58.09 6.51 20.33
CA GLU A 101 -57.77 7.34 19.18
C GLU A 101 -56.68 8.37 19.50
N ASN A 102 -55.68 8.50 18.61
CA ASN A 102 -55.15 9.81 18.21
C ASN A 102 -54.35 9.69 16.91
N THR A 103 -54.85 10.44 15.93
CA THR A 103 -54.37 10.61 14.57
C THR A 103 -53.17 11.57 14.57
N ALA A 104 -52.06 11.18 13.93
CA ALA A 104 -51.14 12.13 13.30
C ALA A 104 -50.33 11.42 12.22
N ASP A 105 -50.57 11.82 10.98
CA ASP A 105 -49.72 11.56 9.82
C ASP A 105 -48.26 11.94 10.11
N SER A 106 -47.32 11.07 9.73
CA SER A 106 -45.99 11.53 9.37
C SER A 106 -45.34 10.58 8.37
N ASP A 107 -45.18 11.15 7.18
CA ASP A 107 -44.49 10.61 6.02
C ASP A 107 -43.08 10.09 6.34
N SER A 108 -42.70 9.11 5.52
CA SER A 108 -41.43 8.41 5.50
C SER A 108 -40.19 9.30 5.63
N LYS A 109 -39.24 8.88 6.46
CA LYS A 109 -37.83 9.08 6.17
C LYS A 109 -36.98 7.94 6.73
N ASN A 110 -36.13 7.43 5.85
CA ASN A 110 -35.10 6.43 6.04
C ASN A 110 -34.19 6.70 7.26
N GLU A 111 -34.58 6.19 8.42
CA GLU A 111 -33.70 6.11 9.57
C GLU A 111 -32.73 4.93 9.36
N SER A 112 -31.53 5.25 8.87
CA SER A 112 -30.36 4.43 9.12
C SER A 112 -30.35 4.14 10.62
N ALA A 113 -30.45 2.86 10.98
CA ALA A 113 -30.42 2.42 12.36
C ALA A 113 -29.14 2.92 13.03
N THR A 114 -29.22 4.10 13.65
CA THR A 114 -28.23 4.56 14.61
C THR A 114 -28.41 3.65 15.80
N MET A 115 -27.52 2.67 15.93
CA MET A 115 -27.29 2.00 17.21
C MET A 115 -26.99 3.12 18.20
N THR A 116 -27.97 3.52 19.01
CA THR A 116 -27.74 4.40 20.15
C THR A 116 -26.87 3.62 21.12
N THR A 117 -25.56 3.69 20.94
CA THR A 117 -24.59 3.22 21.91
C THR A 117 -24.72 4.13 23.13
N THR A 118 -25.72 3.83 23.96
CA THR A 118 -25.90 4.42 25.28
C THR A 118 -24.85 3.78 26.18
N GLY A 119 -23.58 4.05 25.86
CA GLY A 119 -22.42 3.65 26.63
C GLY A 119 -22.14 4.72 27.68
N LYS A 120 -21.80 4.28 28.89
CA LYS A 120 -21.29 5.21 29.89
C LYS A 120 -19.83 5.55 29.54
N TYR A 121 -19.48 6.82 29.53
CA TYR A 121 -18.13 7.31 29.26
C TYR A 121 -17.57 8.03 30.50
N PHE A 122 -16.26 7.96 30.70
CA PHE A 122 -15.55 8.74 31.71
C PHE A 122 -14.30 9.36 31.08
N VAL A 123 -13.77 10.39 31.73
CA VAL A 123 -12.57 11.09 31.29
C VAL A 123 -11.58 11.06 32.45
N LEU A 124 -10.47 10.34 32.28
CA LEU A 124 -9.36 10.33 33.23
C LEU A 124 -8.62 11.68 33.14
N LYS A 125 -8.44 12.36 34.28
CA LYS A 125 -7.94 13.74 34.32
C LYS A 125 -6.45 13.88 34.68
N HIS A 126 -5.71 12.78 34.79
CA HIS A 126 -4.34 12.85 35.26
C HIS A 126 -3.40 13.57 34.28
N ALA A 127 -2.51 14.40 34.81
CA ALA A 127 -1.52 15.13 34.04
C ALA A 127 -0.12 14.82 34.57
N PHE A 128 0.69 14.12 33.77
CA PHE A 128 2.08 13.84 34.09
C PHE A 128 2.91 15.12 34.06
N LYS A 129 3.62 15.39 35.16
CA LYS A 129 4.55 16.52 35.27
C LYS A 129 5.97 16.04 34.97
N ASN A 130 6.81 16.96 34.49
CA ASN A 130 8.24 16.72 34.27
C ASN A 130 8.52 15.52 33.35
N VAL A 131 7.78 15.41 32.24
CA VAL A 131 7.91 14.31 31.26
C VAL A 131 9.34 14.13 30.77
N SER A 132 10.12 15.21 30.68
CA SER A 132 11.55 15.18 30.31
C SER A 132 12.46 14.45 31.32
N SER A 133 12.00 14.25 32.55
CA SER A 133 12.72 13.54 33.61
C SER A 133 12.25 12.10 33.81
N LEU A 134 11.30 11.63 33.00
CA LEU A 134 10.82 10.26 33.05
C LEU A 134 11.94 9.30 32.65
N LYS A 135 12.14 8.25 33.46
CA LYS A 135 13.16 7.23 33.20
C LYS A 135 12.59 6.17 32.28
N GLU A 136 13.41 5.72 31.34
CA GLU A 136 13.09 4.57 30.50
C GLU A 136 12.89 3.33 31.38
N ASN A 137 11.87 2.52 31.07
CA ASN A 137 11.51 1.29 31.79
C ASN A 137 11.09 1.50 33.26
N VAL A 138 10.57 2.67 33.62
CA VAL A 138 9.94 2.90 34.93
C VAL A 138 8.47 3.27 34.74
N ASP A 139 7.58 2.42 35.23
CA ASP A 139 6.15 2.66 35.18
C ASP A 139 5.76 3.79 36.14
N GLN A 140 4.91 4.71 35.66
CA GLN A 140 4.29 5.75 36.46
C GLN A 140 2.78 5.68 36.25
N TRP A 141 2.05 5.56 37.34
CA TRP A 141 0.60 5.44 37.37
C TRP A 141 -0.01 6.72 37.93
N SER A 142 -1.24 7.00 37.54
CA SER A 142 -2.01 8.06 38.19
C SER A 142 -2.53 7.59 39.55
N GLU A 143 -3.15 8.54 40.27
CA GLU A 143 -3.92 8.18 41.47
C GLU A 143 -5.16 7.40 41.03
N ALA A 144 -5.59 6.47 41.89
CA ALA A 144 -6.74 5.64 41.59
C ALA A 144 -8.04 6.46 41.46
N GLU A 145 -8.78 6.26 40.38
CA GLU A 145 -10.08 6.90 40.12
C GLU A 145 -11.17 5.85 39.86
N GLU A 146 -12.29 5.93 40.59
CA GLU A 146 -13.41 4.99 40.42
C GLU A 146 -14.32 5.40 39.26
N HIS A 147 -14.51 4.51 38.31
CA HIS A 147 -15.48 4.63 37.24
C HIS A 147 -16.31 3.35 37.11
N PHE A 148 -17.62 3.51 37.32
CA PHE A 148 -18.59 2.42 37.22
C PHE A 148 -18.33 1.25 38.18
N GLY A 149 -17.83 1.55 39.38
CA GLY A 149 -17.45 0.54 40.38
C GLY A 149 -16.16 -0.22 40.06
N ILE A 150 -15.38 0.28 39.10
CA ILE A 150 -14.05 -0.23 38.74
C ILE A 150 -13.02 0.87 38.99
N GLU A 151 -11.91 0.52 39.62
CA GLU A 151 -10.80 1.42 39.90
C GLU A 151 -9.86 1.50 38.68
N TRP A 152 -9.47 2.71 38.30
CA TRP A 152 -8.58 3.03 37.17
C TRP A 152 -7.33 3.77 37.66
N TYR A 153 -6.18 3.53 37.03
CA TYR A 153 -4.87 4.10 37.37
C TYR A 153 -4.18 4.68 36.14
#